data_AF-A0A3G1B5U7-F1
#
_entry.id   AF-A0A3G1B5U7-F1
#
_cell.length_a   1.000
_cell.length_b   1.000
_cell.length_c   1.000
_cell.angle_alpha   90.00
_cell.angle_beta   90.00
_cell.angle_gamma   90.00
#
_symmetry.space_group_name_H-M   'P 1'
#
loop_
_entity.id
_entity.type
_entity.pdbx_description
1 polymer ?
#
loop_
_entity_poly.entity_id
_entity_poly.type
_entity_poly.pdbx_seq_one_letter_code
_entity_poly.pdbx_strand_id
1 'polypeptide(L)'
;MLEEFLKQFPYLQTLASYGIFDIAGVAIGAFIAYWFVKSDRQRRKREEEYYEMQTKSNTHEILKHFVEIDRISKNDLSDEEEDVSVDIDPAEVLTGLNQYYKRNNRKMEMLLENTKTSLARWGALNSNDRTKYNKIITDFEWLTKEYFSIYKPLEIQTRMWDTQRKDVTKKRYEIDTELDVLIK
;
A
#
# COMPACT_ATOMS: atom_id res chain seq x y z
N MET A 1 -3.82 -15.44 42.12
CA MET A 1 -3.33 -15.57 40.73
C MET A 1 -3.88 -16.81 40.02
N LEU A 2 -3.80 -18.02 40.60
CA LEU A 2 -4.45 -19.22 40.03
C LEU A 2 -5.99 -19.14 40.07
N GLU A 3 -6.56 -18.56 41.13
CA GLU A 3 -8.01 -18.40 41.30
C GLU A 3 -8.65 -17.45 40.28
N GLU A 4 -7.95 -16.40 39.85
CA GLU A 4 -8.45 -15.48 38.82
C GLU A 4 -8.43 -16.11 37.42
N PHE A 5 -7.44 -16.97 37.14
CA PHE A 5 -7.36 -17.74 35.91
C PHE A 5 -8.48 -18.80 35.81
N LEU A 6 -8.79 -19.48 36.92
CA LEU A 6 -9.87 -20.48 36.97
C LEU A 6 -11.27 -19.87 36.80
N LYS A 7 -11.47 -18.59 37.17
CA LYS A 7 -12.73 -17.88 36.93
C LYS A 7 -13.03 -17.62 35.45
N GLN A 8 -12.02 -17.60 34.58
CA GLN A 8 -12.21 -17.41 33.13
C GLN A 8 -12.62 -18.70 32.40
N PHE A 9 -12.47 -19.87 33.03
CA PHE A 9 -12.73 -21.17 32.41
C PHE A 9 -13.52 -22.09 33.37
N PRO A 10 -14.84 -21.88 33.53
CA PRO A 10 -15.65 -22.55 34.55
C PRO A 10 -15.69 -24.09 34.41
N TYR A 11 -15.40 -24.63 33.23
CA TYR A 11 -15.30 -26.07 32.99
C TYR A 11 -14.03 -26.71 33.60
N LEU A 12 -12.97 -25.94 33.86
CA LEU A 12 -11.77 -26.43 34.53
C LEU A 12 -11.98 -26.60 36.04
N GLN A 13 -12.90 -25.83 36.64
CA GLN A 13 -13.26 -25.95 38.06
C GLN A 13 -14.02 -27.24 38.33
N THR A 14 -14.96 -27.62 37.44
CA THR A 14 -15.69 -28.89 37.53
C THR A 14 -14.79 -30.10 37.29
N LEU A 15 -13.74 -29.99 36.48
CA LEU A 15 -12.81 -31.10 36.23
C LEU A 15 -11.80 -31.31 37.38
N ALA A 16 -11.43 -30.25 38.10
CA ALA A 16 -10.55 -30.34 39.27
C ALA A 16 -11.21 -31.05 40.47
N SER A 17 -12.54 -30.99 40.60
CA SER A 17 -13.26 -31.63 41.72
C SER A 17 -13.36 -33.16 41.62
N TYR A 18 -13.06 -33.76 40.46
CA TYR A 18 -13.17 -35.21 40.23
C TYR A 18 -11.88 -36.01 40.46
N GLY A 19 -10.76 -35.39 40.84
CA GLY A 19 -9.53 -36.12 41.20
C GLY A 19 -8.88 -36.94 40.06
N ILE A 20 -9.28 -36.72 38.79
CA ILE A 20 -8.87 -37.53 37.63
C ILE A 20 -7.72 -36.89 36.82
N PHE A 21 -7.28 -35.67 37.15
CA PHE A 21 -6.11 -35.07 36.49
C PHE A 21 -5.01 -34.78 37.50
N ASP A 22 -3.86 -35.44 37.30
CA ASP A 22 -2.59 -35.04 37.89
C ASP A 22 -2.40 -33.53 37.63
N ILE A 23 -2.27 -32.75 38.70
CA ILE A 23 -2.17 -31.28 38.66
C ILE A 23 -1.05 -30.85 37.70
N ALA A 24 -0.03 -31.69 37.54
CA ALA A 24 1.03 -31.54 36.56
C ALA A 24 0.52 -31.50 35.10
N GLY A 25 -0.45 -32.36 34.73
CA GLY A 25 -1.03 -32.42 33.39
C GLY A 25 -1.83 -31.17 33.02
N VAL A 26 -2.60 -30.62 33.97
CA VAL A 26 -3.35 -29.36 33.76
C VAL A 26 -2.38 -28.18 33.63
N ALA A 27 -1.33 -28.14 34.45
CA ALA A 27 -0.30 -27.09 34.37
C ALA A 27 0.47 -27.14 33.05
N ILE A 28 0.84 -28.33 32.56
CA ILE A 28 1.50 -28.51 31.25
C ILE A 28 0.57 -28.09 30.11
N GLY A 29 -0.70 -28.50 30.14
CA GLY A 29 -1.69 -28.10 29.13
C GLY A 29 -1.89 -26.58 29.09
N ALA A 30 -2.02 -25.93 30.25
CA ALA A 30 -2.12 -24.48 30.35
C ALA A 30 -0.86 -23.76 29.85
N PHE A 31 0.33 -24.30 30.15
CA PHE A 31 1.61 -23.76 29.68
C PHE A 31 1.74 -23.85 28.16
N ILE A 32 1.40 -25.00 27.57
CA ILE A 32 1.42 -25.21 26.12
C ILE A 32 0.43 -24.27 25.43
N ALA A 33 -0.80 -24.18 25.93
CA ALA A 33 -1.82 -23.27 25.39
C ALA A 33 -1.37 -21.80 25.45
N TYR A 34 -0.82 -21.36 26.60
CA TYR A 34 -0.24 -20.03 26.75
C TYR A 34 0.90 -19.77 25.76
N TRP A 35 1.80 -20.75 25.57
CA TRP A 35 2.91 -20.64 24.63
C TRP A 35 2.44 -20.52 23.18
N PHE A 36 1.43 -21.30 22.77
CA PHE A 36 0.80 -21.17 21.45
C PHE A 36 0.15 -19.81 21.25
N VAL A 37 -0.63 -19.32 22.22
CA VAL A 37 -1.25 -17.99 22.15
C VAL A 37 -0.19 -16.89 22.07
N LYS A 38 0.89 -16.99 22.84
CA LYS A 38 2.00 -16.03 22.80
C LYS A 38 2.73 -16.06 21.46
N SER A 39 3.00 -17.24 20.92
CA SER A 39 3.64 -17.44 19.62
C SER A 39 2.77 -16.88 18.49
N ASP A 40 1.46 -17.15 18.51
CA ASP A 40 0.52 -16.63 17.51
C ASP A 40 0.46 -15.10 17.54
N ARG A 41 0.37 -14.48 18.73
CA ARG A 41 0.45 -13.02 18.88
C ARG A 41 1.74 -12.43 18.31
N GLN A 42 2.88 -13.07 18.56
CA GLN A 42 4.17 -12.62 18.00
C GLN A 42 4.25 -12.80 16.47
N ARG A 43 3.66 -13.86 15.93
CA ARG A 43 3.56 -14.06 14.48
C ARG A 43 2.71 -12.99 13.82
N ARG A 44 1.49 -12.77 14.33
CA ARG A 44 0.60 -11.71 13.84
C ARG A 44 1.26 -10.34 13.88
N LYS A 45 1.96 -10.00 14.98
CA LYS A 45 2.67 -8.73 15.07
C LYS A 45 3.72 -8.56 13.97
N ARG A 46 4.53 -9.60 13.70
CA ARG A 46 5.54 -9.56 12.63
C ARG A 46 4.91 -9.48 11.23
N GLU A 47 3.79 -10.17 11.02
CA GLU A 47 3.04 -10.09 9.76
C GLU A 47 2.47 -8.68 9.55
N GLU A 48 1.89 -8.07 10.58
CA GLU A 48 1.40 -6.69 10.54
C GLU A 48 2.54 -5.69 10.24
N GLU A 49 3.68 -5.80 10.93
CA GLU A 49 4.88 -4.98 10.67
C GLU A 49 5.37 -5.14 9.22
N TYR A 50 5.34 -6.36 8.68
CA TYR A 50 5.70 -6.63 7.30
C TYR A 50 4.73 -5.97 6.30
N TYR A 51 3.43 -6.08 6.52
CA TYR A 51 2.42 -5.47 5.64
C TYR A 51 2.43 -3.95 5.71
N GLU A 52 2.65 -3.38 6.89
CA GLU A 52 2.87 -1.95 7.08
C GLU A 52 4.07 -1.48 6.26
N MET A 53 5.24 -2.11 6.45
CA MET A 53 6.47 -1.75 5.76
C MET A 53 6.32 -1.88 4.24
N GLN A 54 5.71 -2.96 3.76
CA GLN A 54 5.45 -3.12 2.32
C GLN A 54 4.53 -2.06 1.77
N THR A 55 3.43 -1.76 2.47
CA THR A 55 2.47 -0.75 2.01
C THR A 55 3.14 0.61 1.91
N LYS A 56 3.86 1.02 2.96
CA LYS A 56 4.63 2.28 2.98
C LYS A 56 5.70 2.32 1.88
N SER A 57 6.48 1.26 1.71
CA SER A 57 7.51 1.19 0.66
C SER A 57 6.89 1.29 -0.74
N ASN A 58 5.84 0.53 -0.99
CA ASN A 58 5.20 0.50 -2.30
C ASN A 58 4.55 1.84 -2.65
N THR A 59 3.93 2.53 -1.68
CA THR A 59 3.31 3.84 -1.94
C THR A 59 4.36 4.93 -2.23
N HIS A 60 5.56 4.83 -1.66
CA HIS A 60 6.68 5.69 -2.07
C HIS A 60 7.15 5.37 -3.50
N GLU A 61 7.18 4.10 -3.90
CA GLU A 61 7.49 3.75 -5.30
C GLU A 61 6.40 4.26 -6.27
N ILE A 62 5.13 4.24 -5.86
CA ILE A 62 4.03 4.84 -6.62
C ILE A 62 4.27 6.33 -6.85
N LEU A 63 4.63 7.07 -5.79
CA LEU A 63 4.95 8.50 -5.92
C LEU A 63 6.08 8.75 -6.91
N LYS A 64 7.14 7.93 -6.90
CA LYS A 64 8.24 8.04 -7.88
C LYS A 64 7.76 7.89 -9.32
N HIS A 65 6.80 7.00 -9.57
CA HIS A 65 6.20 6.86 -10.89
C HIS A 65 5.39 8.10 -11.31
N PHE A 66 4.64 8.70 -10.38
CA PHE A 66 3.95 9.96 -10.63
C PHE A 66 4.92 11.11 -10.92
N VAL A 67 6.00 11.25 -10.16
CA VAL A 67 7.03 12.28 -10.35
C VAL A 67 7.65 12.17 -11.75
N GLU A 68 8.08 10.98 -12.14
CA GLU A 68 8.73 10.78 -13.44
C GLU A 68 7.77 10.99 -14.61
N ILE A 69 6.52 10.52 -14.50
CA ILE A 69 5.51 10.76 -15.53
C ILE A 69 5.14 12.23 -15.61
N ASP A 70 4.98 12.93 -14.49
CA ASP A 70 4.71 14.37 -14.44
C ASP A 70 5.83 15.17 -15.14
N ARG A 71 7.08 14.84 -14.82
CA ARG A 71 8.27 15.44 -15.43
C ARG A 71 8.27 15.29 -16.94
N ILE A 72 8.08 14.06 -17.44
CA ILE A 72 7.98 13.78 -18.88
C ILE A 72 6.80 14.56 -19.49
N SER A 73 5.66 14.61 -18.79
CA SER A 73 4.43 15.22 -19.31
C SER A 73 4.48 16.73 -19.45
N LYS A 74 5.37 17.39 -18.70
CA LYS A 74 5.68 18.82 -18.79
C LYS A 74 6.82 19.14 -19.77
N ASN A 75 7.50 18.12 -20.29
CA ASN A 75 8.79 18.26 -20.97
C ASN A 75 9.82 19.05 -20.14
N ASP A 76 9.72 18.95 -18.82
CA ASP A 76 10.52 19.74 -17.90
C ASP A 76 11.74 18.93 -17.45
N LEU A 77 12.93 19.47 -17.69
CA LEU A 77 14.18 18.88 -17.21
C LEU A 77 14.57 19.41 -15.82
N SER A 78 13.88 20.43 -15.30
CA SER A 78 14.16 21.10 -14.02
C SER A 78 13.07 20.85 -12.97
N ASP A 79 13.45 20.91 -11.70
CA ASP A 79 12.52 20.83 -10.56
C ASP A 79 12.01 22.24 -10.14
N GLU A 80 12.25 23.27 -10.96
CA GLU A 80 11.91 24.66 -10.64
C GLU A 80 10.50 25.00 -11.14
N GLU A 81 9.63 25.48 -10.24
CA GLU A 81 8.24 25.89 -10.51
C GLU A 81 8.16 27.19 -11.33
N GLU A 82 8.86 27.30 -12.47
CA GLU A 82 8.65 28.41 -13.38
C GLU A 82 7.51 28.10 -14.35
N ASP A 83 6.50 28.98 -14.31
CA ASP A 83 5.41 29.14 -15.28
C ASP A 83 5.98 29.65 -16.62
N VAL A 84 6.95 28.94 -17.18
CA VAL A 84 7.50 29.21 -18.49
C VAL A 84 6.55 28.57 -19.48
N SER A 85 5.92 29.42 -20.30
CA SER A 85 5.22 29.03 -21.51
C SER A 85 6.22 28.47 -22.54
N VAL A 86 6.91 27.38 -22.19
CA VAL A 86 7.71 26.59 -23.12
C VAL A 86 6.71 25.98 -24.09
N ASP A 87 6.97 26.16 -25.38
CA ASP A 87 6.21 25.51 -26.43
C ASP A 87 6.46 24.00 -26.30
N ILE A 88 5.56 23.28 -25.60
CA ILE A 88 5.74 21.86 -25.31
C ILE A 88 5.53 21.10 -26.61
N ASP A 89 6.59 20.52 -27.19
CA ASP A 89 6.48 19.64 -28.34
C ASP A 89 5.77 18.33 -27.95
N PRO A 90 4.54 18.08 -28.44
CA PRO A 90 3.82 16.85 -28.14
C PRO A 90 4.56 15.60 -28.61
N ALA A 91 5.35 15.68 -29.68
CA ALA A 91 6.04 14.52 -30.23
C ALA A 91 7.14 14.01 -29.28
N GLU A 92 7.88 14.93 -28.64
CA GLU A 92 8.90 14.61 -27.65
C GLU A 92 8.27 13.98 -26.39
N VAL A 93 7.21 14.61 -25.86
CA VAL A 93 6.50 14.11 -24.68
C VAL A 93 5.93 12.71 -24.93
N LEU A 94 5.25 12.51 -26.05
CA LEU A 94 4.68 11.20 -26.40
C LEU A 94 5.77 10.15 -26.59
N THR A 95 6.94 10.52 -27.14
CA THR A 95 8.08 9.61 -27.24
C THR A 95 8.59 9.21 -25.86
N GLY A 96 8.74 10.18 -24.94
CA GLY A 96 9.14 9.96 -23.55
C GLY A 96 8.15 9.04 -22.82
N LEU A 97 6.85 9.33 -22.89
CA LEU A 97 5.80 8.53 -22.27
C LEU A 97 5.78 7.11 -22.85
N ASN A 98 5.87 6.95 -24.17
CA ASN A 98 5.92 5.62 -24.78
C ASN A 98 7.13 4.81 -24.30
N GLN A 99 8.32 5.42 -24.24
CA GLN A 99 9.51 4.74 -23.74
C GLN A 99 9.40 4.40 -22.25
N TYR A 100 8.78 5.27 -21.46
CA TYR A 100 8.59 5.06 -20.03
C TYR A 100 7.64 3.89 -19.77
N TYR A 101 6.44 3.92 -20.36
CA TYR A 101 5.44 2.87 -20.20
C TYR A 101 5.93 1.53 -20.75
N LYS A 102 6.65 1.50 -21.89
CA LYS A 102 7.26 0.25 -22.38
C LYS A 102 8.23 -0.38 -21.38
N ARG A 103 8.99 0.43 -20.64
CA ARG A 103 9.97 -0.05 -19.65
C ARG A 103 9.32 -0.42 -18.31
N ASN A 104 8.30 0.33 -17.89
CA ASN A 104 7.80 0.27 -16.51
C ASN A 104 6.40 -0.33 -16.36
N ASN A 105 5.62 -0.55 -17.42
CA ASN A 105 4.20 -0.94 -17.29
C ASN A 105 4.02 -2.18 -16.41
N ARG A 106 4.77 -3.26 -16.67
CA ARG A 106 4.72 -4.47 -15.85
C ARG A 106 5.09 -4.23 -14.39
N LYS A 107 6.09 -3.37 -14.14
CA LYS A 107 6.50 -3.01 -12.78
C LYS A 107 5.38 -2.25 -12.07
N MET A 108 4.75 -1.28 -12.74
CA MET A 108 3.65 -0.51 -12.18
C MET A 108 2.43 -1.40 -11.87
N GLU A 109 2.07 -2.33 -12.77
CA GLU A 109 1.00 -3.30 -12.54
C GLU A 109 1.30 -4.20 -11.32
N MET A 110 2.51 -4.76 -11.24
CA MET A 110 2.92 -5.57 -10.08
C MET A 110 2.90 -4.75 -8.79
N LEU A 111 3.36 -3.50 -8.84
CA LEU A 111 3.37 -2.60 -7.70
C LEU A 111 1.95 -2.31 -7.21
N LEU A 112 1.01 -2.05 -8.12
CA LEU A 112 -0.40 -1.83 -7.81
C LEU A 112 -0.99 -3.05 -7.07
N GLU A 113 -0.82 -4.25 -7.62
CA GLU A 113 -1.35 -5.49 -7.03
C GLU A 113 -0.71 -5.83 -5.69
N ASN A 114 0.60 -5.66 -5.56
CA ASN A 114 1.31 -5.87 -4.30
C ASN A 114 0.83 -4.89 -3.22
N THR A 115 0.61 -3.62 -3.58
CA THR A 115 0.11 -2.61 -2.64
C THR A 115 -1.32 -2.91 -2.20
N LYS A 116 -2.20 -3.29 -3.14
CA LYS A 116 -3.58 -3.72 -2.81
C LYS A 116 -3.57 -4.90 -1.85
N THR A 117 -2.72 -5.89 -2.12
CA THR A 117 -2.60 -7.10 -1.30
C THR A 117 -2.04 -6.81 0.09
N SER A 118 -0.97 -6.01 0.20
CA SER A 118 -0.38 -5.66 1.50
C SER A 118 -1.33 -4.83 2.35
N LEU A 119 -1.99 -3.82 1.75
CA LEU A 119 -2.96 -2.97 2.45
C LEU A 119 -4.17 -3.76 2.95
N ALA A 120 -4.68 -4.70 2.15
CA ALA A 120 -5.80 -5.56 2.54
C ALA A 120 -5.45 -6.45 3.74
N ARG A 121 -4.17 -6.83 3.89
CA ARG A 121 -3.68 -7.69 4.97
C ARG A 121 -3.20 -6.94 6.22
N TRP A 122 -2.98 -5.64 6.13
CA TRP A 122 -2.65 -4.79 7.28
C TRP A 122 -3.90 -4.55 8.13
N GLY A 123 -4.20 -5.44 9.09
CA GLY A 123 -5.45 -5.42 9.85
C GLY A 123 -5.54 -4.30 10.89
N ALA A 124 -4.40 -3.90 11.46
CA ALA A 124 -4.33 -2.88 12.52
C ALA A 124 -4.51 -1.44 12.01
N LEU A 125 -4.52 -1.22 10.68
CA LEU A 125 -4.64 0.11 10.08
C LEU A 125 -6.04 0.71 10.33
N ASN A 126 -6.06 1.93 10.88
CA ASN A 126 -7.31 2.65 11.11
C ASN A 126 -8.02 3.01 9.79
N SER A 127 -9.33 3.26 9.87
CA SER A 127 -10.17 3.51 8.68
C SER A 127 -9.79 4.77 7.92
N ASN A 128 -9.33 5.82 8.62
CA ASN A 128 -8.95 7.08 8.00
C ASN A 128 -7.71 6.92 7.12
N ASP A 129 -6.65 6.31 7.66
CA ASP A 129 -5.40 6.09 6.93
C ASP A 129 -5.59 5.05 5.83
N ARG A 130 -6.43 4.03 6.05
CA ARG A 130 -6.85 3.10 4.99
C ARG A 130 -7.51 3.83 3.81
N THR A 131 -8.33 4.84 4.08
CA THR A 131 -8.98 5.63 3.03
C THR A 131 -7.95 6.40 2.21
N LYS A 132 -6.93 6.97 2.85
CA LYS A 132 -5.83 7.66 2.16
C LYS A 132 -5.01 6.73 1.28
N TYR A 133 -4.61 5.57 1.79
CA TYR A 133 -3.90 4.57 0.97
C TYR A 133 -4.75 4.07 -0.20
N ASN A 134 -6.05 3.83 0.01
CA ASN A 134 -6.97 3.46 -1.08
C ASN A 134 -7.08 4.55 -2.14
N LYS A 135 -7.06 5.84 -1.74
CA LYS A 135 -7.02 6.96 -2.69
C LYS A 135 -5.75 6.92 -3.54
N ILE A 136 -4.58 6.76 -2.93
CA ILE A 136 -3.29 6.62 -3.63
C ILE A 136 -3.33 5.45 -4.63
N ILE A 137 -3.87 4.29 -4.22
CA ILE A 137 -4.04 3.12 -5.09
C ILE A 137 -4.97 3.43 -6.27
N THR A 138 -6.08 4.14 -6.03
CA THR A 138 -7.04 4.52 -7.07
C THR A 138 -6.42 5.48 -8.07
N ASP A 139 -5.66 6.47 -7.60
CA ASP A 139 -4.94 7.40 -8.46
C ASP A 139 -3.87 6.69 -9.29
N PHE A 140 -3.16 5.72 -8.70
CA PHE A 140 -2.19 4.92 -9.43
C PHE A 140 -2.82 3.96 -10.45
N GLU A 141 -4.02 3.45 -10.15
CA GLU A 141 -4.81 2.66 -11.11
C GLU A 141 -5.24 3.51 -12.31
N TRP A 142 -5.68 4.75 -12.07
CA TRP A 142 -5.92 5.71 -13.15
C TRP A 142 -4.65 5.98 -13.97
N LEU A 143 -3.50 6.18 -13.32
CA LEU A 143 -2.22 6.42 -14.01
C LEU A 143 -1.85 5.24 -14.93
N THR A 144 -2.04 4.01 -14.45
CA THR A 144 -1.67 2.79 -15.20
C THR A 144 -2.65 2.42 -16.32
N LYS A 145 -3.94 2.76 -16.19
CA LYS A 145 -4.99 2.28 -17.10
C LYS A 145 -5.61 3.35 -17.99
N GLU A 146 -5.67 4.59 -17.50
CA GLU A 146 -6.49 5.65 -18.11
C GLU A 146 -5.67 6.84 -18.60
N TYR A 147 -4.56 7.17 -17.93
CA TYR A 147 -3.77 8.34 -18.28
C TYR A 147 -3.13 8.25 -19.68
N PHE A 148 -2.47 7.12 -19.96
CA PHE A 148 -1.75 6.92 -21.19
C PHE A 148 -1.79 5.46 -21.64
N SER A 149 -1.77 5.22 -22.96
CA SER A 149 -1.78 3.86 -23.50
C SER A 149 -0.89 3.74 -24.74
N ILE A 150 0.18 2.94 -24.61
CA ILE A 150 1.14 2.65 -25.68
C ILE A 150 0.54 1.85 -26.85
N TYR A 151 -0.66 1.29 -26.68
CA TYR A 151 -1.34 0.47 -27.68
C TYR A 151 -2.31 1.28 -28.55
N LYS A 152 -2.59 2.53 -28.19
CA LYS A 152 -3.48 3.41 -28.96
C LYS A 152 -2.71 4.13 -30.08
N PRO A 153 -3.37 4.50 -31.20
CA PRO A 153 -2.78 5.36 -32.22
C PRO A 153 -2.31 6.70 -31.67
N LEU A 154 -1.31 7.32 -32.31
CA LEU A 154 -0.67 8.57 -31.87
C LEU A 154 -1.68 9.69 -31.59
N GLU A 155 -2.64 9.91 -32.48
CA GLU A 155 -3.69 10.94 -32.31
C GLU A 155 -4.49 10.76 -31.02
N ILE A 156 -4.80 9.52 -30.65
CA ILE A 156 -5.51 9.21 -29.41
C ILE A 156 -4.60 9.44 -28.21
N GLN A 157 -3.33 9.05 -28.29
CA GLN A 157 -2.33 9.28 -27.25
C GLN A 157 -2.15 10.78 -26.98
N THR A 158 -2.03 11.60 -28.04
CA THR A 158 -1.93 13.06 -27.94
C THR A 158 -3.14 13.63 -27.21
N ARG A 159 -4.36 13.22 -27.59
CA ARG A 159 -5.59 13.70 -26.93
C ARG A 159 -5.67 13.28 -25.48
N MET A 160 -5.30 12.04 -25.14
CA MET A 160 -5.29 11.55 -23.76
C MET A 160 -4.36 12.39 -22.90
N TRP A 161 -3.12 12.58 -23.34
CA TRP A 161 -2.13 13.41 -22.66
C TRP A 161 -2.61 14.87 -22.53
N ASP A 162 -3.01 15.52 -23.63
CA ASP A 162 -3.38 16.93 -23.61
C ASP A 162 -4.56 17.21 -22.67
N THR A 163 -5.54 16.29 -22.63
CA THR A 163 -6.71 16.40 -21.74
C THR A 163 -6.34 16.22 -20.27
N GLN A 164 -5.39 15.35 -19.96
CA GLN A 164 -5.19 14.84 -18.59
C GLN A 164 -3.86 15.23 -17.95
N ARG A 165 -2.92 15.86 -18.67
CA ARG A 165 -1.57 16.18 -18.15
C ARG A 165 -1.58 17.00 -16.85
N LYS A 166 -2.56 17.90 -16.69
CA LYS A 166 -2.73 18.70 -15.46
C LYS A 166 -3.19 17.84 -14.27
N ASP A 167 -3.93 16.76 -14.53
CA ASP A 167 -4.42 15.87 -13.48
C ASP A 167 -3.29 15.01 -12.91
N VAL A 168 -2.28 14.65 -13.71
CA VAL A 168 -1.07 13.96 -13.19
C VAL A 168 -0.37 14.82 -12.15
N THR A 169 -0.10 16.09 -12.48
CA THR A 169 0.54 17.03 -11.56
C THR A 169 -0.25 17.16 -10.27
N LYS A 170 -1.57 17.38 -10.38
CA LYS A 170 -2.45 17.51 -9.23
C LYS A 170 -2.42 16.26 -8.35
N LYS A 171 -2.61 15.07 -8.94
CA LYS A 171 -2.60 13.79 -8.20
C LYS A 171 -1.25 13.51 -7.55
N ARG A 172 -0.14 13.84 -8.21
CA ARG A 172 1.22 13.77 -7.63
C ARG A 172 1.30 14.56 -6.32
N TYR A 173 0.91 15.83 -6.33
CA TYR A 173 0.94 16.68 -5.13
C TYR A 173 -0.02 16.19 -4.04
N GLU A 174 -1.21 15.70 -4.42
CA GLU A 174 -2.15 15.10 -3.48
C GLU A 174 -1.55 13.86 -2.80
N ILE A 175 -0.91 12.97 -3.55
CA ILE A 175 -0.25 11.77 -3.01
C ILE A 175 0.90 12.16 -2.08
N ASP A 176 1.74 13.11 -2.50
CA ASP A 176 2.86 13.62 -1.70
C ASP A 176 2.38 14.16 -0.35
N THR A 177 1.34 15.00 -0.36
CA THR A 177 0.70 15.55 0.84
C THR A 177 0.13 14.45 1.75
N GLU A 178 -0.54 13.44 1.17
CA GLU A 178 -1.10 12.33 1.95
C GLU A 178 0.01 11.47 2.59
N LEU A 179 1.11 11.24 1.88
CA LEU A 179 2.26 10.50 2.41
C LEU A 179 2.95 11.23 3.55
N ASP A 180 3.10 12.54 3.47
CA ASP A 180 3.63 13.38 4.55
C ASP A 180 2.82 13.26 5.85
N VAL A 181 1.52 13.03 5.75
CA VAL A 181 0.66 12.80 6.92
C VAL A 181 0.76 11.35 7.42
N LEU A 182 0.94 10.38 6.54
CA LEU A 182 1.01 8.94 6.88
C LEU A 182 2.36 8.50 7.47
N ILE A 183 3.42 9.31 7.30
CA ILE A 183 4.78 9.02 7.79
C ILE A 183 5.02 9.60 9.20
N LYS A 184 4.24 10.60 9.62
CA LYS A 184 4.30 11.22 10.95
C LYS A 184 3.67 10.36 12.03
#